data_AF-A0A7R9AMR2-F1
#
_entry.id   AF-A0A7R9AMR2-F1
#
_cell.length_a   1.000
_cell.length_b   1.000
_cell.length_c   1.000
_cell.angle_alpha   90.00
_cell.angle_beta   90.00
_cell.angle_gamma   90.00
#
_symmetry.space_group_name_H-M   'P 1'
#
loop_
_entity.id
_entity.type
_entity.pdbx_description
1 polymer ?
#
loop_
_entity_poly.entity_id
_entity_poly.type
_entity_poly.pdbx_seq_one_letter_code
_entity_poly.pdbx_strand_id
1 'polypeptide(L)'
;MEAKVFMGPPANPLLSDEDSEDEDFINPDINHLSGNQLRATAELHTKHLQDTGIVSTITGEEDIPEGYLENVNTSDNENKSNRIKTITPCRKWQDMDLPLAPEPTWEQPEWLQNNYSPVEIFVMFFDNEVLELIVNCSNNYAFRKVTINDIKVFLGILLLRGYCSVPSY
;
A
#
# COMPACT_ATOMS: atom_id res chain seq x y z
N MET A 1 -8.41 31.74 8.39
CA MET A 1 -9.27 30.64 8.89
C MET A 1 -8.36 29.49 9.23
N GLU A 2 -8.38 29.04 10.48
CA GLU A 2 -7.63 27.86 10.92
C GLU A 2 -8.65 26.72 11.02
N ALA A 3 -8.40 25.63 10.30
CA ALA A 3 -9.19 24.41 10.34
C ALA A 3 -8.29 23.27 10.83
N LYS A 4 -8.76 22.53 11.82
CA LYS A 4 -8.08 21.35 12.37
C LYS A 4 -8.99 20.15 12.18
N VAL A 5 -8.41 19.06 11.69
CA VAL A 5 -9.10 17.78 11.55
C VAL A 5 -8.55 16.87 12.65
N PHE A 6 -9.45 16.30 13.45
CA PHE A 6 -9.13 15.32 14.48
C PHE A 6 -9.67 13.96 14.04
N MET A 7 -8.83 12.92 14.07
CA MET A 7 -9.26 11.54 13.86
C MET A 7 -9.31 10.82 15.20
N GLY A 8 -10.42 10.13 15.47
CA GLY A 8 -10.59 9.28 16.63
C GLY A 8 -9.80 7.98 16.52
N PRO A 9 -9.64 7.24 17.63
CA PRO A 9 -9.00 5.93 17.59
C PRO A 9 -9.83 4.94 16.74
N PRO A 10 -9.19 4.02 16.00
CA PRO A 10 -9.91 3.00 15.23
C PRO A 10 -10.67 2.05 16.17
N ALA A 11 -11.80 1.49 15.70
CA ALA A 11 -12.68 0.64 16.50
C ALA A 11 -12.00 -0.64 17.04
N ASN A 12 -11.02 -1.17 16.31
CA ASN A 12 -10.18 -2.27 16.79
C ASN A 12 -8.70 -2.02 16.44
N PRO A 13 -7.86 -1.63 17.41
CA PRO A 13 -6.45 -1.30 17.15
C PRO A 13 -5.57 -2.53 16.86
N LEU A 14 -6.08 -3.75 17.10
CA LEU A 14 -5.32 -5.00 16.90
C LEU A 14 -5.57 -5.65 15.54
N LEU A 15 -6.52 -5.13 14.76
CA LEU A 15 -6.82 -5.64 13.43
C LEU A 15 -5.88 -4.93 12.44
N SER A 16 -4.75 -5.55 12.13
CA SER A 16 -3.86 -5.09 11.04
C SER A 16 -4.48 -5.52 9.71
N ASP A 17 -4.34 -4.67 8.71
CA ASP A 17 -4.76 -4.95 7.33
C ASP A 17 -3.72 -5.77 6.55
N GLU A 18 -2.69 -6.30 7.23
CA GLU A 18 -1.63 -7.19 6.71
C GLU A 18 -0.75 -6.56 5.60
N ASP A 19 -1.12 -5.37 5.13
CA ASP A 19 -0.45 -4.55 4.10
C ASP A 19 0.09 -3.23 4.69
N SER A 20 0.33 -3.22 6.00
CA SER A 20 0.93 -2.07 6.70
C SER A 20 2.41 -1.97 6.28
N GLU A 21 2.74 -0.94 5.51
CA GLU A 21 4.12 -0.59 5.13
C GLU A 21 5.03 -0.43 6.37
N ASP A 22 6.34 -0.51 6.17
CA ASP A 22 7.36 -0.42 7.21
C ASP A 22 7.22 0.86 8.05
N GLU A 23 6.85 0.69 9.32
CA GLU A 23 6.66 1.75 10.34
C GLU A 23 7.96 2.52 10.69
N ASP A 24 9.05 2.34 9.94
CA ASP A 24 10.33 3.02 10.14
C ASP A 24 10.34 4.46 9.58
N PHE A 25 9.23 4.93 9.00
CA PHE A 25 9.09 6.32 8.58
C PHE A 25 8.87 7.26 9.76
N ILE A 26 9.91 8.05 10.06
CA ILE A 26 9.90 9.15 11.06
C ILE A 26 8.80 10.20 10.78
N ASN A 27 8.22 10.21 9.57
CA ASN A 27 7.02 10.97 9.22
C ASN A 27 6.05 10.06 8.44
N PRO A 28 5.01 9.50 9.07
CA PRO A 28 3.97 8.79 8.33
C PRO A 28 3.28 9.78 7.38
N ASP A 29 3.35 9.51 6.07
CA ASP A 29 2.62 10.30 5.09
C ASP A 29 1.12 10.16 5.38
N ILE A 30 0.39 11.27 5.43
CA ILE A 30 -1.06 11.26 5.66
C ILE A 30 -1.81 10.55 4.52
N ASN A 31 -1.17 10.35 3.38
CA ASN A 31 -1.72 9.55 2.29
C ASN A 31 -1.65 8.03 2.57
N HIS A 32 -0.89 7.59 3.57
CA HIS A 32 -0.61 6.17 3.86
C HIS A 32 -1.26 5.74 5.19
N LEU A 33 -2.54 6.07 5.37
CA LEU A 33 -3.34 5.60 6.52
C LEU A 33 -3.88 4.19 6.25
N SER A 34 -3.83 3.32 7.26
CA SER A 34 -4.38 1.97 7.15
C SER A 34 -5.90 2.01 6.92
N GLY A 35 -6.45 0.93 6.36
CA GLY A 35 -7.89 0.85 6.09
C GLY A 35 -8.75 1.05 7.34
N ASN A 36 -8.22 0.68 8.52
CA ASN A 36 -8.90 0.87 9.80
C ASN A 36 -8.80 2.30 10.34
N GLN A 37 -7.73 3.03 10.04
CA GLN A 37 -7.61 4.45 10.38
C GLN A 37 -8.52 5.31 9.49
N LEU A 38 -8.64 4.99 8.20
CA LEU A 38 -9.55 5.69 7.27
C LEU A 38 -11.03 5.55 7.64
N ARG A 39 -11.38 4.45 8.31
CA ARG A 39 -12.75 4.19 8.79
C ARG A 39 -13.02 4.74 10.18
N ALA A 40 -12.01 5.31 10.84
CA ALA A 40 -12.19 5.94 12.15
C ALA A 40 -13.04 7.21 12.01
N THR A 41 -13.72 7.58 13.09
CA THR A 41 -14.50 8.82 13.15
C THR A 41 -13.55 10.01 13.04
N ALA A 42 -13.98 11.06 12.33
CA ALA A 42 -13.20 12.28 12.19
C ALA A 42 -14.07 13.52 12.44
N GLU A 43 -13.51 14.50 13.14
CA GLU A 43 -14.17 15.74 13.53
C GLU A 43 -13.44 16.93 12.90
N LEU A 44 -14.20 17.85 12.32
CA LEU A 44 -13.68 19.11 11.78
C LEU A 44 -13.89 20.24 12.80
N HIS A 45 -12.79 20.86 13.20
CA HIS A 45 -12.79 22.04 14.07
C HIS A 45 -12.43 23.25 13.23
N THR A 46 -13.38 24.15 13.03
CA THR A 46 -13.12 25.43 12.35
C THR A 46 -13.24 26.59 13.32
N LYS A 47 -12.31 27.54 13.22
CA LYS A 47 -12.42 28.84 13.89
C LYS A 47 -12.84 29.88 12.86
N HIS A 48 -14.06 30.39 12.99
CA HIS A 48 -14.55 31.49 12.17
C HIS A 48 -14.59 32.76 13.01
N LEU A 49 -14.01 33.85 12.48
CA LEU A 49 -14.06 35.17 13.11
C LEU A 49 -15.34 35.85 12.64
N GLN A 50 -16.25 36.13 13.56
CA GLN A 50 -17.40 36.99 13.32
C GLN A 50 -17.15 38.34 14.01
N ASP A 51 -17.84 39.40 13.60
CA ASP A 51 -17.68 40.77 14.14
C ASP A 51 -17.92 40.88 15.67
N THR A 52 -18.44 39.82 16.31
CA THR A 52 -18.70 39.74 17.75
C THR A 52 -17.73 38.82 18.53
N GLY A 53 -16.77 38.17 17.86
CA GLY A 53 -15.77 37.31 18.50
C GLY A 53 -15.41 36.04 17.71
N ILE A 54 -14.56 35.18 18.30
CA ILE A 54 -14.14 33.90 17.70
C ILE A 54 -15.17 32.82 18.08
N VAL A 55 -15.84 32.23 17.08
CA VAL A 55 -16.74 31.09 17.27
C VAL A 55 -16.04 29.82 16.81
N SER A 56 -15.90 28.84 17.70
CA SER A 56 -15.38 27.50 17.38
C SER A 56 -16.54 26.55 17.12
N THR A 57 -16.62 25.98 15.92
CA THR A 57 -17.62 24.98 15.55
C THR A 57 -16.94 23.63 15.43
N ILE A 58 -17.45 22.65 16.18
CA ILE A 58 -17.06 21.23 16.12
C ILE A 58 -18.19 20.53 15.38
N THR A 59 -17.89 19.90 14.24
CA THR A 59 -18.88 19.15 13.46
C THR A 59 -18.53 17.66 13.57
N GLY A 60 -19.29 16.96 14.41
CA GLY A 60 -19.22 15.50 14.59
C GLY A 60 -20.63 15.01 14.96
N GLU A 61 -21.26 14.30 14.02
CA GLU A 61 -22.56 13.62 14.17
C GLU A 61 -23.66 14.38 14.93
N GLU A 62 -24.14 15.48 14.35
CA GLU A 62 -25.54 15.89 14.46
C GLU A 62 -26.00 16.28 13.05
N ASP A 63 -27.22 15.85 12.69
CA ASP A 63 -27.83 16.04 11.37
C ASP A 63 -27.49 17.40 10.77
N ILE A 64 -26.92 17.38 9.56
CA ILE A 64 -26.62 18.58 8.77
C ILE A 64 -27.91 19.43 8.73
N PRO A 65 -27.94 20.64 9.31
CA PRO A 65 -29.11 21.50 9.17
C PRO A 65 -29.24 21.87 7.69
N GLU A 66 -30.37 21.44 7.12
CA GLU A 66 -30.83 21.63 5.74
C GLU A 66 -31.07 23.13 5.47
N GLY A 67 -30.00 23.94 5.46
CA GLY A 67 -30.14 25.40 5.44
C GLY A 67 -28.94 26.21 4.94
N TYR A 68 -27.82 25.59 4.55
CA TYR A 68 -26.65 26.31 4.00
C TYR A 68 -26.44 26.16 2.49
N LEU A 69 -27.48 25.74 1.76
CA LEU A 69 -27.49 25.82 0.30
C LEU A 69 -28.55 26.80 -0.16
N GLU A 70 -28.24 28.10 -0.10
CA GLU A 70 -28.90 29.11 -0.93
C GLU A 70 -27.86 30.17 -1.34
N ASN A 71 -27.82 30.74 -2.53
CA ASN A 71 -28.48 30.53 -3.82
C ASN A 71 -27.79 31.55 -4.75
N VAL A 72 -27.37 31.20 -5.97
CA VAL A 72 -27.20 32.22 -7.02
C VAL A 72 -27.67 31.70 -8.38
N ASN A 73 -28.88 32.15 -8.71
CA ASN A 73 -29.46 32.40 -10.03
C ASN A 73 -30.06 31.22 -10.80
N THR A 74 -31.31 30.93 -10.44
CA THR A 74 -32.35 30.47 -11.37
C THR A 74 -32.68 31.62 -12.33
N SER A 75 -32.11 31.60 -13.52
CA SER A 75 -32.81 32.13 -14.69
C SER A 75 -33.41 30.94 -15.42
N ASP A 76 -34.74 30.89 -15.42
CA ASP A 76 -35.55 29.95 -16.16
C ASP A 76 -35.05 29.84 -17.60
N ASN A 77 -34.39 28.72 -17.91
CA ASN A 77 -34.21 28.29 -19.27
C ASN A 77 -34.32 26.78 -19.28
N GLU A 78 -35.38 26.31 -19.93
CA GLU A 78 -35.63 24.92 -20.29
C GLU A 78 -34.44 24.36 -21.07
N ASN A 79 -33.42 23.90 -20.37
CA ASN A 79 -32.34 23.13 -20.98
C ASN A 79 -32.35 21.75 -20.32
N LYS A 80 -32.87 20.79 -21.10
CA LYS A 80 -32.77 19.35 -20.87
C LYS A 80 -31.37 19.02 -20.34
N SER A 81 -31.27 18.88 -19.02
CA SER A 81 -30.07 18.36 -18.38
C SER A 81 -29.93 16.91 -18.81
N ASN A 82 -29.03 16.69 -19.78
CA ASN A 82 -28.57 15.37 -20.14
C ASN A 82 -27.92 14.77 -18.89
N ARG A 83 -28.70 13.99 -18.14
CA ARG A 83 -28.20 13.10 -17.10
C ARG A 83 -27.08 12.29 -17.72
N ILE A 84 -25.83 12.63 -17.39
CA ILE A 84 -24.69 11.77 -17.67
C ILE A 84 -24.94 10.52 -16.84
N LYS A 85 -25.48 9.48 -17.48
CA LYS A 85 -25.58 8.17 -16.89
C LYS A 85 -24.15 7.69 -16.70
N THR A 86 -23.71 7.57 -15.45
CA THR A 86 -22.55 6.75 -15.14
C THR A 86 -22.84 5.37 -15.70
N ILE A 87 -22.11 5.00 -16.75
CA ILE A 87 -22.20 3.67 -17.34
C ILE A 87 -21.49 2.75 -16.35
N THR A 88 -22.22 2.30 -15.34
CA THR A 88 -21.77 1.17 -14.53
C THR A 88 -21.71 -0.01 -15.51
N PRO A 89 -20.53 -0.59 -15.80
CA PRO A 89 -20.44 -1.69 -16.73
C PRO A 89 -21.28 -2.83 -16.16
N CYS A 90 -22.40 -3.13 -16.82
CA CYS A 90 -23.21 -4.28 -16.53
C CYS A 90 -22.40 -5.51 -16.93
N ARG A 91 -21.61 -6.04 -15.98
CA ARG A 91 -20.93 -7.32 -16.14
C ARG A 91 -22.00 -8.40 -16.15
N LYS A 92 -22.34 -8.86 -17.36
CA LYS A 92 -23.18 -10.05 -17.54
C LYS A 92 -22.24 -11.24 -17.56
N TRP A 93 -22.47 -12.18 -16.64
CA TRP A 93 -21.86 -13.50 -16.75
C TRP A 93 -22.27 -14.10 -18.09
N GLN A 94 -21.27 -14.49 -18.87
CA GLN A 94 -21.47 -15.24 -20.11
C GLN A 94 -20.92 -16.64 -19.86
N ASP A 95 -21.77 -17.64 -20.07
CA ASP A 95 -21.37 -19.05 -20.05
C ASP A 95 -20.79 -19.38 -21.43
N MET A 96 -19.51 -19.10 -21.59
CA MET A 96 -18.76 -19.29 -22.83
C MET A 96 -17.31 -19.60 -22.48
N ASP A 97 -16.71 -20.52 -23.21
CA ASP A 97 -15.28 -20.77 -23.10
C ASP A 97 -14.50 -19.51 -23.49
N LEU A 98 -13.41 -19.23 -22.77
CA LEU A 98 -12.49 -18.20 -23.22
C LEU A 98 -11.97 -18.59 -24.62
N PRO A 99 -11.88 -17.64 -25.56
CA PRO A 99 -11.25 -17.93 -26.84
C PRO A 99 -9.86 -18.50 -26.57
N LEU A 100 -9.48 -19.54 -27.32
CA LEU A 100 -8.17 -20.17 -27.20
C LEU A 100 -7.11 -19.12 -27.55
N ALA A 101 -6.64 -18.41 -26.55
CA ALA A 101 -5.50 -17.53 -26.68
C ALA A 101 -4.29 -18.43 -27.02
N PRO A 102 -3.40 -17.99 -27.92
CA PRO A 102 -2.14 -18.69 -28.09
C PRO A 102 -1.48 -18.84 -26.71
N GLU A 103 -1.02 -20.05 -26.40
CA GLU A 103 -0.25 -20.24 -25.17
C GLU A 103 0.91 -19.24 -25.18
N PRO A 104 1.16 -18.56 -24.06
CA PRO A 104 2.28 -17.65 -23.97
C PRO A 104 3.55 -18.45 -24.26
N THR A 105 4.18 -18.19 -25.40
CA THR A 105 5.50 -18.77 -25.71
C THR A 105 6.48 -18.18 -24.71
N TRP A 106 7.08 -19.04 -23.89
CA TRP A 106 8.13 -18.61 -22.98
C TRP A 106 9.38 -18.30 -23.80
N GLU A 107 9.55 -17.03 -24.15
CA GLU A 107 10.78 -16.54 -24.76
C GLU A 107 11.82 -16.32 -23.66
N GLN A 108 13.00 -16.93 -23.81
CA GLN A 108 14.08 -16.74 -22.87
C GLN A 108 14.49 -15.27 -22.84
N PRO A 109 14.44 -14.60 -21.67
CA PRO A 109 14.82 -13.20 -21.56
C PRO A 109 16.25 -12.97 -22.03
N GLU A 110 16.51 -11.85 -22.72
CA GLU A 110 17.82 -11.53 -23.32
C GLU A 110 18.98 -11.63 -22.31
N TRP A 111 18.74 -11.22 -21.05
CA TRP A 111 19.73 -11.31 -19.98
C TRP A 111 20.07 -12.75 -19.56
N LEU A 112 19.20 -13.72 -19.84
CA LEU A 112 19.44 -15.14 -19.57
C LEU A 112 20.02 -15.87 -20.79
N GLN A 113 20.07 -15.24 -21.96
CA GLN A 113 20.62 -15.85 -23.19
C GLN A 113 22.15 -15.95 -23.17
N ASN A 114 22.80 -15.22 -22.25
CA ASN A 114 24.24 -15.33 -22.02
C ASN A 114 24.58 -16.64 -21.29
N ASN A 115 25.67 -17.30 -21.69
CA ASN A 115 26.16 -18.55 -21.08
C ASN A 115 26.84 -18.29 -19.73
N TYR A 116 26.10 -17.75 -18.76
CA TYR A 116 26.61 -17.54 -17.41
C TYR A 116 26.77 -18.87 -16.67
N SER A 117 27.82 -18.96 -15.87
CA SER A 117 27.97 -20.05 -14.90
C SER A 117 26.87 -19.96 -13.84
N PRO A 118 26.35 -21.08 -13.31
CA PRO A 118 25.39 -21.06 -12.20
C PRO A 118 25.84 -20.20 -11.01
N VAL A 119 27.16 -20.12 -10.77
CA VAL A 119 27.74 -19.27 -9.72
C VAL A 119 27.60 -17.78 -10.06
N GLU A 120 27.78 -17.40 -11.33
CA GLU A 120 27.64 -16.02 -11.76
C GLU A 120 26.19 -15.56 -11.63
N ILE A 121 25.24 -16.41 -12.04
CA ILE A 121 23.81 -16.16 -11.86
C ILE A 121 23.49 -15.99 -10.38
N PHE A 122 24.02 -16.86 -9.50
CA PHE A 122 23.82 -16.74 -8.06
C PHE A 122 24.34 -15.40 -7.52
N VAL A 123 25.52 -14.95 -7.97
CA VAL A 123 26.11 -13.66 -7.56
C VAL A 123 25.31 -12.47 -8.10
N MET A 124 24.59 -12.61 -9.22
CA MET A 124 23.68 -11.55 -9.70
C MET A 124 22.50 -11.32 -8.75
N PHE A 125 22.00 -12.39 -8.09
CA PHE A 125 20.93 -12.27 -7.10
C PHE A 125 21.43 -11.86 -5.72
N PHE A 126 22.62 -12.33 -5.34
CA PHE A 126 23.27 -12.03 -4.06
C PHE A 126 24.53 -11.20 -4.29
N ASP A 127 24.32 -9.96 -4.74
CA ASP A 127 25.41 -9.01 -4.93
C ASP A 127 25.96 -8.51 -3.57
N ASN A 128 26.97 -7.65 -3.63
CA ASN A 128 27.59 -7.14 -2.41
C ASN A 128 26.65 -6.25 -1.60
N GLU A 129 25.70 -5.54 -2.22
CA GLU A 129 24.76 -4.67 -1.53
C GLU A 129 23.76 -5.50 -0.70
N VAL A 130 23.18 -6.54 -1.31
CA VAL A 130 22.30 -7.49 -0.61
C VAL A 130 23.06 -8.19 0.52
N LEU A 131 24.30 -8.61 0.29
CA LEU A 131 25.11 -9.26 1.32
C LEU A 131 25.45 -8.31 2.47
N GLU A 132 25.77 -7.06 2.19
CA GLU A 132 26.01 -6.03 3.20
C GLU A 132 24.74 -5.72 4.00
N LEU A 133 23.58 -5.63 3.33
CA LEU A 133 22.30 -5.47 4.00
C LEU A 133 22.02 -6.62 4.98
N ILE A 134 22.19 -7.86 4.54
CA ILE A 134 22.01 -9.05 5.40
C ILE A 134 22.97 -9.01 6.59
N VAL A 135 24.24 -8.63 6.37
CA VAL A 135 25.24 -8.50 7.44
C VAL A 135 24.84 -7.41 8.45
N ASN A 136 24.37 -6.25 7.98
CA ASN A 136 23.95 -5.16 8.85
C ASN A 136 22.75 -5.57 9.70
N CYS A 137 21.71 -6.14 9.09
CA CYS A 137 20.55 -6.64 9.79
C CYS A 137 20.91 -7.75 10.79
N SER A 138 21.79 -8.68 10.40
CA SER A 138 22.23 -9.77 11.28
C SER A 138 23.00 -9.24 12.50
N ASN A 139 23.84 -8.24 12.32
CA ASN A 139 24.64 -7.66 13.40
C ASN A 139 23.81 -6.92 14.45
N ASN A 140 22.58 -6.51 14.14
CA ASN A 140 21.67 -5.93 15.13
C ASN A 140 21.29 -6.94 16.24
N TYR A 141 21.29 -8.23 15.91
CA TYR A 141 20.86 -9.31 16.82
C TYR A 141 21.99 -10.27 17.19
N ALA A 142 23.10 -10.26 16.45
CA ALA A 142 24.19 -11.20 16.67
C ALA A 142 25.02 -10.82 17.91
N PHE A 143 25.29 -11.82 18.77
CA PHE A 143 26.20 -11.65 19.90
C PHE A 143 27.67 -11.45 19.45
N ARG A 144 28.02 -11.91 18.25
CA ARG A 144 29.34 -11.73 17.64
C ARG A 144 29.19 -11.07 16.28
N LYS A 145 30.19 -10.27 15.91
CA LYS A 145 30.20 -9.58 14.62
C LYS A 145 30.25 -10.59 13.47
N VAL A 146 29.23 -10.56 12.64
CA VAL A 146 29.09 -11.35 11.42
C VAL A 146 29.73 -10.59 10.27
N THR A 147 30.49 -11.29 9.43
CA THR A 147 31.12 -10.75 8.22
C THR A 147 30.42 -11.27 6.96
N ILE A 148 30.67 -10.61 5.82
CA ILE A 148 30.15 -11.02 4.51
C ILE A 148 30.56 -12.47 4.18
N ASN A 149 31.78 -12.87 4.56
CA ASN A 149 32.26 -14.22 4.31
C ASN A 149 31.47 -15.26 5.12
N ASP A 150 31.08 -14.95 6.36
CA ASP A 150 30.26 -15.83 7.19
C ASP A 150 28.88 -16.04 6.55
N ILE A 151 28.26 -14.98 6.03
CA ILE A 151 26.99 -15.06 5.30
C ILE A 151 27.14 -15.85 4.00
N LYS A 152 28.22 -15.67 3.23
CA LYS A 152 28.49 -16.47 2.02
C LYS A 152 28.61 -17.95 2.33
N VAL A 153 29.35 -18.31 3.38
CA VAL A 153 29.48 -19.69 3.85
C VAL A 153 28.14 -20.24 4.32
N PHE A 154 27.38 -19.45 5.07
CA PHE A 154 26.04 -19.83 5.54
C PHE A 154 25.08 -20.12 4.40
N LEU A 155 25.01 -19.25 3.38
CA LEU A 155 24.22 -19.47 2.16
C LEU A 155 24.67 -20.73 1.42
N GLY A 156 25.99 -20.99 1.33
CA GLY A 156 26.52 -22.21 0.74
C GLY A 156 26.08 -23.48 1.47
N ILE A 157 26.04 -23.46 2.81
CA ILE A 157 25.53 -24.57 3.63
C ILE A 157 24.03 -24.75 3.40
N LEU A 158 23.25 -23.66 3.36
CA LEU A 158 21.81 -23.71 3.10
C LEU A 158 21.51 -24.31 1.72
N LEU A 159 22.26 -23.89 0.70
CA LEU A 159 22.14 -24.43 -0.66
C LEU A 159 22.44 -25.93 -0.63
N LEU A 160 23.57 -26.35 -0.07
CA LEU A 160 23.94 -27.77 0.01
C LEU A 160 22.88 -28.60 0.75
N ARG A 161 22.35 -28.08 1.87
CA ARG A 161 21.29 -28.75 2.64
C ARG A 161 19.99 -28.84 1.86
N GLY A 162 19.60 -27.80 1.12
CA GLY A 162 18.38 -27.78 0.33
C GLY A 162 18.43 -28.73 -0.88
N TYR A 163 19.61 -28.95 -1.44
CA TYR A 163 19.81 -29.86 -2.56
C TYR A 163 19.90 -31.34 -2.14
N CYS A 164 20.37 -31.63 -0.93
CA CYS A 164 20.35 -32.99 -0.40
C CYS A 164 18.95 -33.35 0.12
N SER A 165 18.05 -33.79 -0.76
CA SER A 165 16.88 -34.56 -0.35
C SER A 165 17.38 -35.78 0.44
N VAL A 166 17.04 -35.82 1.73
CA VAL A 166 17.21 -37.05 2.52
C VAL A 166 16.38 -38.12 1.82
N PRO A 167 16.94 -39.29 1.49
CA PRO A 167 16.14 -40.37 0.94
C PRO A 167 15.08 -40.74 1.98
N SER A 168 13.82 -40.49 1.63
CA SER A 168 12.68 -41.00 2.38
C SER A 168 12.64 -42.51 2.14
N TYR A 169 13.08 -43.29 3.12
CA TYR A 169 12.84 -44.73 3.18
C TYR A 169 11.41 -45.03 3.63
#